data_AF-A0A3B9RR99-F1
#
_entry.id   AF-A0A3B9RR99-F1
#
_cell.length_a   1.000
_cell.length_b   1.000
_cell.length_c   1.000
_cell.angle_alpha   90.00
_cell.angle_beta   90.00
_cell.angle_gamma   90.00
#
_symmetry.space_group_name_H-M   'P 1'
#
loop_
_entity.id
_entity.type
_entity.pdbx_description
1 polymer ?
#
loop_
_entity_poly.entity_id
_entity_poly.type
_entity_poly.pdbx_seq_one_letter_code
_entity_poly.pdbx_strand_id
1 'polypeptide(L)'
;MHHNTTTIVAKKSSFISSLPLYYGWVILVVGALGVLASIPGQTMGVSVFTDHFISDLSLSRVGVSGSYMIGTLTSSLIIPFAGIFYDKKGARLTAGLSTFFLGLFLILLAFSPTIVGTLAATFSLTPHVVAMVVLTLGFFGIR
;
A
#
# COMPACT_ATOMS: atom_id res chain seq x y z
N MET A 1 62.55 4.49 -16.24
CA MET A 1 61.65 3.33 -16.22
C MET A 1 60.86 3.36 -14.92
N HIS A 2 59.58 3.75 -14.95
CA HIS A 2 58.51 3.15 -14.15
C HIS A 2 57.17 3.74 -14.60
N HIS A 3 56.27 2.84 -14.97
CA HIS A 3 54.99 3.05 -15.64
C HIS A 3 53.98 3.85 -14.79
N ASN A 4 53.40 4.90 -15.37
CA ASN A 4 52.11 5.42 -14.96
C ASN A 4 51.02 4.56 -15.62
N THR A 5 50.44 3.64 -14.86
CA THR A 5 49.23 2.89 -15.26
C THR A 5 48.02 3.73 -14.87
N THR A 6 47.61 4.64 -15.73
CA THR A 6 46.29 5.28 -15.66
C THR A 6 45.23 4.22 -15.95
N THR A 7 44.66 3.67 -14.89
CA THR A 7 43.45 2.85 -14.97
C THR A 7 42.30 3.73 -15.44
N ILE A 8 42.03 3.67 -16.74
CA ILE A 8 40.81 4.16 -17.38
C ILE A 8 39.64 3.37 -16.79
N VAL A 9 39.02 3.93 -15.74
CA VAL A 9 37.73 3.47 -15.23
C VAL A 9 36.73 3.72 -16.35
N ALA A 10 36.37 2.66 -17.07
CA ALA A 10 35.35 2.70 -18.11
C ALA A 10 34.06 3.26 -17.51
N LYS A 11 33.73 4.51 -17.88
CA LYS A 11 32.47 5.17 -17.53
C LYS A 11 31.36 4.31 -18.10
N LYS A 12 30.65 3.58 -17.23
CA LYS A 12 29.44 2.83 -17.57
C LYS A 12 28.44 3.83 -18.14
N SER A 13 28.43 3.97 -19.46
CA SER A 13 27.47 4.78 -20.20
C SER A 13 26.11 4.15 -19.98
N SER A 14 25.42 4.62 -18.95
CA SER A 14 24.01 4.30 -18.81
C SER A 14 23.28 5.08 -19.89
N PHE A 15 22.36 4.40 -20.56
CA PHE A 15 21.43 4.91 -21.58
C PHE A 15 20.67 6.19 -21.16
N ILE A 16 20.78 6.58 -19.89
CA ILE A 16 20.20 7.78 -19.27
C ILE A 16 20.97 9.05 -19.64
N SER A 17 22.26 8.95 -19.98
CA SER A 17 23.10 10.13 -20.28
C SER A 17 22.96 10.70 -21.68
N SER A 18 22.22 10.03 -22.58
CA SER A 18 22.00 10.46 -23.97
C SER A 18 20.62 11.07 -24.22
N LEU A 19 19.77 11.20 -23.20
CA LEU A 19 18.48 11.88 -23.32
C LEU A 19 18.67 13.39 -23.09
N PRO A 20 18.17 14.27 -23.98
CA PRO A 20 18.25 15.73 -23.83
C PRO A 20 17.36 16.27 -22.70
N LEU A 21 16.68 15.39 -21.96
CA LEU A 21 15.75 15.72 -20.88
C LEU A 21 16.38 15.38 -19.52
N TYR A 22 16.33 16.33 -18.58
CA TYR A 22 16.75 16.11 -17.21
C TYR A 22 15.92 14.99 -16.57
N TYR A 23 16.58 13.90 -16.17
CA TYR A 23 15.96 12.69 -15.62
C TYR A 23 15.04 12.98 -14.40
N GLY A 24 15.28 14.09 -13.69
CA GLY A 24 14.39 14.52 -12.60
C GLY A 24 12.96 14.84 -13.03
N TRP A 25 12.71 15.26 -14.29
CA TRP A 25 11.33 15.42 -14.79
C TRP A 25 10.59 14.09 -14.89
N VAL A 26 11.29 13.02 -15.28
CA VAL A 26 10.71 11.68 -15.32
C VAL A 26 10.38 11.21 -13.89
N ILE A 27 11.30 11.44 -12.94
CA ILE A 27 11.06 11.12 -11.53
C ILE A 27 9.86 11.91 -10.97
N LEU A 28 9.74 13.20 -11.30
CA LEU A 28 8.60 14.02 -10.86
C LEU A 28 7.28 13.49 -11.38
N VAL A 29 7.18 13.18 -12.67
CA VAL A 29 5.95 12.64 -13.26
C VAL A 29 5.59 11.29 -12.65
N VAL A 30 6.57 10.37 -12.55
CA VAL A 30 6.34 9.05 -11.97
C VAL A 30 5.99 9.15 -10.48
N GLY A 31 6.64 10.05 -9.75
CA GLY A 31 6.35 10.31 -8.33
C GLY A 31 4.94 10.88 -8.13
N ALA A 32 4.53 11.84 -8.96
CA ALA A 32 3.17 12.38 -8.95
C ALA A 32 2.13 11.30 -9.24
N LEU A 33 2.36 10.47 -10.26
CA LEU A 33 1.49 9.33 -10.57
C LEU A 33 1.44 8.32 -9.41
N GLY A 34 2.56 8.07 -8.72
CA GLY A 34 2.61 7.22 -7.54
C GLY A 34 1.77 7.76 -6.38
N VAL A 35 1.84 9.09 -6.13
CA VAL A 35 0.99 9.75 -5.12
C VAL A 35 -0.49 9.65 -5.50
N LEU A 36 -0.83 9.91 -6.77
CA LEU A 36 -2.21 9.76 -7.26
C LEU A 36 -2.72 8.32 -7.11
N ALA A 37 -1.89 7.33 -7.44
CA ALA A 37 -2.22 5.91 -7.28
C ALA A 37 -2.40 5.51 -5.80
N SER A 38 -1.81 6.25 -4.85
CA SER A 38 -1.97 6.00 -3.42
C SER A 38 -3.27 6.55 -2.82
N ILE A 39 -3.95 7.48 -3.51
CA ILE A 39 -5.22 8.10 -3.06
C ILE A 39 -6.28 7.10 -2.57
N PRO A 40 -6.58 5.97 -3.27
CA PRO A 40 -7.56 5.00 -2.77
C PRO A 40 -7.19 4.40 -1.41
N GLY A 41 -5.91 4.34 -1.05
CA GLY A 41 -5.44 3.93 0.28
C GLY A 41 -5.44 5.06 1.33
N GLN A 42 -5.63 6.31 0.91
CA GLN A 42 -5.68 7.44 1.83
C GLN A 42 -7.08 7.59 2.44
N THR A 43 -7.19 8.38 3.51
CA THR A 43 -8.46 8.66 4.21
C THR A 43 -9.58 9.09 3.24
N MET A 44 -9.23 9.92 2.25
CA MET A 44 -10.19 10.44 1.26
C MET A 44 -10.68 9.37 0.27
N GLY A 45 -9.85 8.39 -0.07
CA GLY A 45 -10.25 7.29 -0.95
C GLY A 45 -11.19 6.33 -0.25
N VAL A 46 -10.83 5.91 0.97
CA VAL A 46 -11.61 4.96 1.79
C VAL A 46 -13.00 5.51 2.15
N SER A 47 -13.16 6.82 2.34
CA SER A 47 -14.47 7.41 2.65
C SER A 47 -15.50 7.20 1.54
N VAL A 48 -15.09 7.15 0.27
CA VAL A 48 -15.99 6.93 -0.87
C VAL A 48 -16.56 5.50 -0.85
N PHE A 49 -15.78 4.52 -0.39
CA PHE A 49 -16.21 3.12 -0.28
C PHE A 49 -16.96 2.82 1.02
N THR A 50 -16.97 3.75 1.98
CA THR A 50 -17.57 3.52 3.30
C THR A 50 -19.06 3.24 3.21
N ASP A 51 -19.79 3.97 2.37
CA ASP A 51 -21.22 3.75 2.20
C ASP A 51 -21.50 2.42 1.47
N HIS A 52 -20.62 1.98 0.56
CA HIS A 52 -20.69 0.65 -0.05
C HIS A 52 -20.48 -0.47 0.98
N PHE A 53 -19.55 -0.30 1.92
CA PHE A 53 -19.39 -1.29 3.01
C PHE A 53 -20.63 -1.37 3.91
N ILE A 54 -21.29 -0.24 4.16
CA ILE A 54 -22.54 -0.20 4.94
C ILE A 54 -23.66 -0.93 4.19
N SER A 55 -23.85 -0.65 2.90
CA SER A 55 -24.92 -1.27 2.10
C SER A 55 -24.68 -2.76 1.85
N ASP A 56 -23.46 -3.13 1.46
CA ASP A 56 -23.17 -4.45 0.89
C ASP A 56 -22.85 -5.48 1.97
N LEU A 57 -22.24 -5.05 3.08
CA LEU A 57 -21.96 -5.93 4.23
C LEU A 57 -23.03 -5.79 5.33
N SER A 58 -24.05 -4.96 5.12
CA SER A 58 -25.13 -4.67 6.09
C SER A 58 -24.59 -4.25 7.46
N LEU A 59 -23.45 -3.54 7.47
CA LEU A 59 -22.81 -3.04 8.69
C LEU A 59 -23.38 -1.69 9.10
N SER A 60 -23.43 -1.43 10.41
CA SER A 60 -23.73 -0.08 10.90
C SER A 60 -22.55 0.86 10.65
N ARG A 61 -22.84 2.17 10.53
CA ARG A 61 -21.81 3.21 10.42
C ARG A 61 -20.80 3.14 11.58
N VAL A 62 -21.28 2.82 12.78
CA VAL A 62 -20.44 2.62 13.97
C VAL A 62 -19.51 1.42 13.78
N GLY A 63 -20.01 0.30 13.24
CA GLY A 63 -19.22 -0.88 12.94
C GLY A 63 -18.07 -0.58 11.97
N VAL A 64 -18.36 0.10 10.85
CA VAL A 64 -17.32 0.48 9.88
C VAL A 64 -16.30 1.44 10.49
N SER A 65 -16.75 2.47 11.23
CA SER A 65 -15.83 3.40 11.89
C SER A 65 -14.97 2.74 12.97
N GLY A 66 -15.53 1.77 13.70
CA GLY A 66 -14.82 1.00 14.72
C GLY A 66 -13.73 0.13 14.11
N SER A 67 -14.06 -0.60 13.04
CA SER A 67 -13.08 -1.39 12.27
C SER A 67 -11.96 -0.51 11.71
N TYR A 68 -12.30 0.67 11.19
CA TYR A 68 -11.32 1.63 10.68
C TYR A 68 -10.41 2.18 11.78
N MET A 69 -10.97 2.49 12.95
CA MET A 69 -10.21 2.95 14.11
C MET A 69 -9.23 1.86 14.58
N ILE A 70 -9.71 0.63 14.77
CA ILE A 70 -8.87 -0.49 15.21
C ILE A 70 -7.78 -0.78 14.17
N GLY A 71 -8.12 -0.83 12.89
CA GLY A 71 -7.16 -1.05 11.80
C GLY A 71 -6.07 0.02 11.76
N THR A 72 -6.45 1.30 11.90
CA THR A 72 -5.48 2.41 11.89
C THR A 72 -4.60 2.41 13.13
N LEU A 73 -5.16 2.15 14.32
CA LEU A 73 -4.40 2.09 15.57
C LEU A 73 -3.38 0.93 15.54
N THR A 74 -3.81 -0.23 15.08
CA THR A 74 -2.93 -1.41 14.97
C THR A 74 -1.82 -1.18 13.95
N SER A 75 -2.11 -0.53 12.81
CA SER A 75 -1.06 -0.12 11.85
C SER A 75 -0.09 0.88 12.48
N SER A 76 -0.61 1.90 13.19
CA SER A 76 0.21 2.93 13.83
C SER A 76 1.21 2.36 14.84
N LEU A 77 0.86 1.28 15.54
CA LEU A 77 1.76 0.57 16.45
C LEU A 77 2.91 -0.15 15.72
N ILE A 78 2.72 -0.50 14.44
CA ILE A 78 3.69 -1.25 13.63
C ILE A 78 4.59 -0.32 12.79
N ILE A 79 4.16 0.93 12.54
CA ILE A 79 4.93 1.95 11.79
C ILE A 79 6.39 2.08 12.26
N PRO A 80 6.72 2.10 13.57
CA PRO A 80 8.11 2.22 14.02
C PRO A 80 9.00 1.07 13.51
N PHE A 81 8.45 -0.16 13.49
CA PHE A 81 9.17 -1.33 12.99
C PHE A 81 9.33 -1.27 11.46
N ALA A 82 8.31 -0.79 10.75
CA ALA A 82 8.38 -0.56 9.31
C ALA A 82 9.44 0.49 8.96
N GLY A 83 9.59 1.55 9.77
CA GLY A 83 10.64 2.56 9.63
C GLY A 83 12.05 1.98 9.75
N ILE A 84 12.29 1.13 10.77
CA ILE A 84 13.59 0.45 10.93
C ILE A 84 13.89 -0.45 9.73
N PHE A 85 12.87 -1.11 9.17
CA PHE A 85 13.03 -1.93 7.96
C PHE A 85 13.37 -1.09 6.73
N TYR A 86 12.71 0.06 6.58
CA TYR A 86 12.97 1.03 5.50
C TYR A 86 14.42 1.49 5.52
N ASP A 87 14.94 1.83 6.70
CA ASP A 87 16.32 2.30 6.87
C ASP A 87 17.35 1.21 6.52
N LYS A 88 17.04 -0.06 6.83
CA LYS A 88 17.96 -1.19 6.58
C LYS A 88 17.94 -1.70 5.14
N LYS A 89 16.76 -1.76 4.49
CA LYS A 89 16.61 -2.35 3.14
C LYS A 89 16.55 -1.31 2.03
N GLY A 90 16.51 -0.03 2.39
CA GLY A 90 16.51 1.09 1.48
C GLY A 90 15.15 1.40 0.87
N ALA A 91 15.04 2.62 0.34
CA ALA A 91 13.80 3.18 -0.19
C ALA A 91 13.22 2.38 -1.37
N ARG A 92 14.08 1.87 -2.25
CA ARG A 92 13.65 1.27 -3.53
C ARG A 92 12.89 -0.04 -3.35
N LEU A 93 13.37 -0.91 -2.47
CA LEU A 93 12.70 -2.17 -2.14
C LEU A 93 11.43 -1.91 -1.32
N THR A 94 11.52 -1.01 -0.34
CA THR A 94 10.39 -0.72 0.55
C THR A 94 9.23 -0.10 -0.20
N ALA A 95 9.47 0.87 -1.11
CA ALA A 95 8.43 1.47 -1.93
C ALA A 95 7.73 0.45 -2.85
N GLY A 96 8.48 -0.46 -3.46
CA GLY A 96 7.92 -1.53 -4.30
C GLY A 96 7.06 -2.51 -3.49
N LEU A 97 7.51 -2.85 -2.28
CA LEU A 97 6.77 -3.74 -1.40
C LEU A 97 5.50 -3.08 -0.86
N SER A 98 5.56 -1.81 -0.46
CA SER A 98 4.40 -1.04 0.00
C SER A 98 3.33 -0.90 -1.08
N THR A 99 3.73 -0.59 -2.32
CA THR A 99 2.79 -0.49 -3.45
C THR A 99 2.14 -1.84 -3.78
N PHE A 100 2.90 -2.94 -3.71
CA PHE A 100 2.36 -4.29 -3.87
C PHE A 100 1.32 -4.63 -2.78
N PHE A 101 1.66 -4.41 -1.51
CA PHE A 101 0.73 -4.68 -0.40
C PHE A 101 -0.51 -3.79 -0.47
N LEU A 102 -0.36 -2.50 -0.77
CA LEU A 102 -1.51 -1.61 -0.96
C LEU A 102 -2.46 -2.15 -2.03
N GLY A 103 -1.94 -2.56 -3.19
CA GLY A 103 -2.76 -3.19 -4.23
C GLY A 103 -3.45 -4.47 -3.77
N LEU A 104 -2.74 -5.31 -3.02
CA LEU A 104 -3.29 -6.55 -2.46
C LEU A 104 -4.45 -6.28 -1.48
N PHE A 105 -4.31 -5.31 -0.58
CA PHE A 105 -5.36 -4.96 0.37
C PHE A 105 -6.55 -4.27 -0.29
N LEU A 106 -6.33 -3.48 -1.34
CA LEU A 106 -7.42 -2.92 -2.16
C LEU A 106 -8.22 -4.03 -2.86
N ILE A 107 -7.55 -5.05 -3.39
CA ILE A 107 -8.22 -6.23 -3.96
C ILE A 107 -9.01 -6.97 -2.87
N LEU A 108 -8.42 -7.17 -1.69
CA LEU A 108 -9.13 -7.79 -0.57
C LEU A 108 -10.41 -7.04 -0.19
N LEU A 109 -10.37 -5.70 -0.14
CA LEU A 109 -11.55 -4.88 0.12
C LEU A 109 -12.57 -4.93 -1.02
N ALA A 110 -12.12 -4.96 -2.27
CA ALA A 110 -12.99 -5.07 -3.43
C ALA A 110 -13.79 -6.40 -3.43
N PHE A 111 -13.16 -7.50 -3.02
CA PHE A 111 -13.82 -8.81 -2.88
C PHE A 111 -14.39 -9.06 -1.48
N SER A 112 -14.45 -8.04 -0.62
CA SER A 112 -14.92 -8.20 0.77
C SER A 112 -16.32 -8.80 0.89
N PRO A 113 -17.33 -8.51 0.03
CA PRO A 113 -18.64 -9.14 0.16
C PRO A 113 -18.58 -10.66 -0.06
N THR A 114 -17.83 -11.11 -1.06
CA THR A 114 -17.64 -12.53 -1.39
C THR A 114 -16.86 -13.26 -0.30
N ILE A 115 -15.80 -12.64 0.23
CA ILE A 115 -14.99 -13.19 1.32
C ILE A 115 -15.83 -13.34 2.59
N VAL A 116 -16.62 -12.33 2.93
CA VAL A 116 -17.50 -12.37 4.10
C VAL A 116 -18.56 -13.46 3.95
N GLY A 117 -19.21 -13.57 2.79
CA GLY A 117 -20.23 -14.60 2.55
C GLY A 117 -19.67 -16.02 2.62
N THR A 118 -18.51 -16.27 2.01
CA THR A 118 -17.87 -17.59 2.01
C THR A 118 -17.37 -17.98 3.40
N LEU A 119 -16.76 -17.05 4.14
CA LEU A 119 -16.23 -17.31 5.46
C LEU A 119 -17.34 -17.48 6.50
N ALA A 120 -18.40 -16.67 6.44
CA ALA A 120 -19.57 -16.82 7.31
C ALA A 120 -20.25 -18.19 7.10
N ALA A 121 -20.40 -18.62 5.83
CA ALA A 121 -20.97 -19.92 5.50
C ALA A 121 -20.10 -21.11 5.96
N THR A 122 -18.78 -20.98 5.85
CA THR A 122 -17.84 -22.07 6.22
C THR A 122 -17.73 -22.25 7.74
N PHE A 123 -17.70 -21.15 8.49
CA PHE A 123 -17.49 -21.17 9.93
C PHE A 123 -18.79 -21.07 10.75
N SER A 124 -19.95 -20.99 10.10
CA SER A 124 -21.26 -20.76 10.74
C SER A 124 -21.27 -19.54 11.68
N LEU A 125 -20.51 -18.49 11.32
CA LEU A 125 -20.37 -17.28 12.13
C LEU A 125 -21.36 -16.20 11.67
N THR A 126 -21.70 -15.28 12.57
CA THR A 126 -22.50 -14.10 12.25
C THR A 126 -21.79 -13.26 11.17
N PRO A 127 -22.42 -13.00 10.02
CA PRO A 127 -21.79 -12.28 8.90
C PRO A 127 -21.25 -10.90 9.29
N HIS A 128 -21.88 -10.24 10.27
CA HIS A 128 -21.48 -8.91 10.74
C HIS A 128 -20.12 -8.93 11.45
N VAL A 129 -19.83 -9.96 12.25
CA VAL A 129 -18.54 -10.08 12.96
C VAL A 129 -17.43 -10.36 11.95
N VAL A 130 -17.70 -11.25 10.99
CA VAL A 130 -16.77 -11.57 9.90
C VAL A 130 -16.47 -10.32 9.07
N ALA A 131 -17.49 -9.55 8.71
CA ALA A 131 -17.37 -8.27 8.01
C ALA A 131 -16.48 -7.27 8.76
N MET A 132 -16.68 -7.12 10.08
CA MET A 132 -15.85 -6.22 10.89
C MET A 132 -14.38 -6.66 10.95
N VAL A 133 -14.10 -7.97 11.01
CA VAL A 133 -12.73 -8.50 10.98
C VAL A 133 -12.07 -8.26 9.62
N VAL A 134 -12.77 -8.58 8.53
CA VAL A 134 -12.27 -8.37 7.15
C VAL A 134 -11.96 -6.89 6.89
N LEU A 135 -12.87 -5.98 7.29
CA LEU A 135 -12.63 -4.54 7.17
C LEU A 135 -11.48 -4.06 8.04
N THR A 136 -11.36 -4.55 9.27
CA THR A 136 -10.24 -4.19 10.16
C THR A 136 -8.90 -4.58 9.54
N LEU A 137 -8.81 -5.79 8.97
CA LEU A 137 -7.61 -6.26 8.26
C LEU A 137 -7.33 -5.45 7.00
N GLY A 138 -8.37 -5.12 6.22
CA GLY A 138 -8.24 -4.27 5.03
C GLY A 138 -7.74 -2.86 5.38
N PHE A 139 -8.32 -2.22 6.39
CA PHE A 139 -7.90 -0.90 6.84
C PHE A 139 -6.53 -0.88 7.49
N PHE A 140 -6.19 -1.94 8.23
CA PHE A 140 -4.83 -2.14 8.74
C PHE A 140 -3.81 -2.17 7.60
N GLY A 141 -4.05 -2.95 6.56
CA GLY A 141 -3.08 -3.13 5.48
C GLY A 141 -2.96 -1.95 4.52
N ILE A 142 -3.97 -1.10 4.46
CA ILE A 142 -3.95 0.15 3.70
C ILE A 142 -3.14 1.26 4.41
N ARG A 143 -3.00 1.17 5.74
CA ARG A 143 -2.37 2.17 6.59
C ARG A 143 -0.90 1.88 6.82
#